data_AF-A0A965JKQ9-F1
#
_entry.id   AF-A0A965JKQ9-F1
#
_cell.length_a   1.000
_cell.length_b   1.000
_cell.length_c   1.000
_cell.angle_alpha   90.00
_cell.angle_beta   90.00
_cell.angle_gamma   90.00
#
_symmetry.space_group_name_H-M   'P 1'
#
loop_
_entity.id
_entity.type
_entity.pdbx_description
1 polymer ?
#
loop_
_entity_poly.entity_id
_entity_poly.type
_entity_poly.pdbx_seq_one_letter_code
_entity_poly.pdbx_strand_id
1 'polypeptide(L)'
;HFDALLHGCIADAGTLDAVLSKHADRSTQALSPVEHSALLIGAWELQHCLDVPYRVAINEAVELTKSFGGTDGHKFVNGVLDKAAAELRPVEVGASRGTPRP
;
A
#
# COMPACT_ATOMS: atom_id res chain seq x y z
N HIS A 1 11.55 13.38 2.54
CA HIS A 1 10.48 12.39 2.69
C HIS A 1 9.40 12.60 1.63
N PHE A 2 8.54 13.62 1.73
CA PHE A 2 7.49 13.88 0.71
C PHE A 2 7.99 14.04 -0.73
N ASP A 3 9.12 14.72 -0.93
CA ASP A 3 9.70 14.90 -2.27
C ASP A 3 10.11 13.57 -2.91
N ALA A 4 10.74 12.69 -2.12
CA ALA A 4 11.12 11.36 -2.57
C ALA A 4 9.89 10.47 -2.84
N LEU A 5 8.88 10.56 -1.97
CA LEU A 5 7.61 9.84 -2.15
C LEU A 5 6.91 10.26 -3.45
N LEU A 6 6.76 11.56 -3.68
CA LEU A 6 6.08 12.08 -4.87
C LEU A 6 6.80 11.68 -6.15
N HIS A 7 8.10 11.99 -6.25
CA HIS A 7 8.87 11.68 -7.46
C HIS A 7 9.06 10.18 -7.65
N GLY A 8 9.27 9.44 -6.56
CA GLY A 8 9.41 7.99 -6.56
C GLY A 8 8.13 7.29 -7.02
N CYS A 9 6.97 7.64 -6.47
CA CYS A 9 5.69 7.09 -6.92
C CYS A 9 5.42 7.35 -8.41
N ILE A 10 5.78 8.53 -8.93
CA ILE A 10 5.62 8.85 -10.35
C ILE A 10 6.58 8.02 -11.21
N ALA A 11 7.85 7.94 -10.82
CA ALA A 11 8.88 7.21 -11.55
C ALA A 11 8.60 5.70 -11.59
N ASP A 12 8.16 5.15 -10.46
CA ASP A 12 7.96 3.71 -10.28
C ASP A 12 6.53 3.27 -10.55
N ALA A 13 5.64 4.17 -10.97
CA ALA A 13 4.20 3.93 -11.10
C ALA A 13 3.88 2.61 -11.81
N GLY A 14 4.50 2.34 -12.95
CA GLY A 14 4.27 1.10 -13.71
C GLY A 14 4.71 -0.17 -12.98
N THR A 15 5.84 -0.12 -12.27
CA THR A 15 6.34 -1.25 -11.46
C THR A 15 5.45 -1.49 -10.24
N LEU A 16 5.04 -0.41 -9.57
CA LEU A 16 4.12 -0.47 -8.43
C LEU A 16 2.77 -1.04 -8.86
N ASP A 17 2.24 -0.59 -9.99
CA ASP A 17 0.95 -1.08 -10.53
C ASP A 17 1.03 -2.58 -10.87
N ALA A 18 2.16 -3.04 -11.40
CA ALA A 18 2.40 -4.44 -11.69
C ALA A 18 2.45 -5.30 -10.42
N VAL A 19 3.00 -4.79 -9.31
CA VAL A 19 2.96 -5.47 -8.01
C VAL A 19 1.54 -5.52 -7.47
N LEU A 20 0.85 -4.38 -7.43
CA LEU A 20 -0.50 -4.24 -6.89
C LEU A 20 -1.53 -5.09 -7.65
N SER A 21 -1.40 -5.17 -8.98
CA SER A 21 -2.31 -5.92 -9.85
C SER A 21 -2.31 -7.43 -9.57
N LYS A 22 -1.25 -7.99 -8.95
CA LYS A 22 -1.23 -9.40 -8.53
C LYS A 22 -2.17 -9.68 -7.36
N HIS A 23 -2.47 -8.65 -6.57
CA HIS A 23 -3.16 -8.76 -5.29
C HIS A 23 -4.57 -8.16 -5.30
N ALA A 24 -4.84 -7.31 -6.30
CA ALA A 24 -6.12 -6.68 -6.53
C ALA A 24 -7.09 -7.63 -7.24
N ASP A 25 -8.31 -7.76 -6.70
CA ASP A 25 -9.36 -8.60 -7.29
C ASP A 25 -10.08 -7.91 -8.47
N ARG A 26 -9.72 -6.66 -8.78
CA ARG A 26 -10.19 -5.87 -9.92
C ARG A 26 -9.02 -5.12 -10.56
N SER A 27 -9.15 -4.80 -11.85
CA SER A 27 -8.15 -4.01 -12.58
C SER A 27 -7.86 -2.68 -11.89
N THR A 28 -6.59 -2.25 -11.87
CA THR A 28 -6.17 -0.94 -11.37
C THR A 28 -6.83 0.21 -12.13
N GLN A 29 -7.19 -0.02 -13.41
CA GLN A 29 -7.94 0.93 -14.24
C GLN A 29 -9.40 1.13 -13.80
N ALA A 30 -9.95 0.20 -13.01
CA ALA A 30 -11.31 0.29 -12.47
C ALA A 30 -11.35 0.96 -11.07
N LEU A 31 -10.20 1.41 -10.57
CA LEU A 31 -10.10 2.10 -9.28
C LEU A 31 -10.44 3.57 -9.43
N SER A 32 -10.98 4.15 -8.36
CA SER A 32 -11.03 5.61 -8.27
C SER A 32 -9.60 6.18 -8.20
N PRO A 33 -9.37 7.43 -8.67
CA PRO A 33 -8.06 8.06 -8.59
C PRO A 33 -7.47 8.09 -7.17
N VAL A 34 -8.33 8.19 -6.14
CA VAL A 34 -7.90 8.21 -4.74
C VAL A 34 -7.45 6.84 -4.27
N GLU A 35 -8.22 5.78 -4.56
CA GLU A 35 -7.80 4.40 -4.23
C GLU A 35 -6.49 4.05 -4.93
N HIS A 36 -6.38 4.39 -6.22
CA HIS A 36 -5.16 4.14 -7.00
C HIS A 36 -3.96 4.88 -6.44
N SER A 37 -4.11 6.17 -6.14
CA SER A 37 -3.03 6.98 -5.55
C SER A 37 -2.61 6.45 -4.18
N ALA A 38 -3.56 6.07 -3.31
CA ALA A 38 -3.27 5.53 -2.00
C ALA A 38 -2.51 4.19 -2.08
N LEU A 39 -2.87 3.32 -3.05
CA LEU A 39 -2.15 2.08 -3.28
C LEU A 39 -0.71 2.33 -3.75
N LEU A 40 -0.50 3.28 -4.67
CA LEU A 40 0.84 3.62 -5.16
C LEU A 40 1.73 4.16 -4.04
N ILE A 41 1.21 5.07 -3.23
CA ILE A 41 1.91 5.63 -2.06
C ILE A 41 2.28 4.50 -1.09
N GLY A 42 1.30 3.71 -0.65
CA GLY A 42 1.54 2.63 0.30
C GLY A 42 2.52 1.57 -0.24
N ALA A 43 2.42 1.19 -1.51
CA ALA A 43 3.34 0.24 -2.12
C ALA A 43 4.77 0.80 -2.22
N TRP A 44 4.91 2.08 -2.55
CA TRP A 44 6.22 2.72 -2.65
C TRP A 44 6.89 2.81 -1.28
N GLU A 45 6.16 3.20 -0.23
CA GLU A 45 6.68 3.23 1.14
C GLU A 45 7.04 1.83 1.65
N LEU A 46 6.23 0.81 1.31
CA LEU A 46 6.57 -0.58 1.59
C LEU A 46 7.89 -1.01 0.95
N GLN A 47 8.25 -0.50 -0.23
CA GLN A 47 9.51 -0.84 -0.89
C GLN A 47 10.71 -0.04 -0.38
N HIS A 48 10.51 1.24 -0.09
CA HIS A 48 11.62 2.19 0.07
C HIS A 48 11.81 2.72 1.49
N CYS A 49 10.77 2.71 2.33
CA CYS A 49 10.79 3.27 3.69
C CYS A 49 10.90 2.15 4.73
N LEU A 50 12.01 1.41 4.73
CA LEU A 50 12.23 0.25 5.61
C LEU A 50 12.37 0.61 7.10
N ASP A 51 12.62 1.88 7.40
CA ASP A 51 12.61 2.47 8.74
C ASP A 51 11.20 2.69 9.30
N VAL A 52 10.17 2.69 8.43
CA VAL A 52 8.76 2.79 8.81
C VAL A 52 8.17 1.38 8.89
N PRO A 53 7.55 0.96 10.01
CA PRO A 53 6.92 -0.36 10.11
C PRO A 53 5.81 -0.54 9.06
N TYR A 54 5.70 -1.73 8.46
CA TYR A 54 4.78 -1.98 7.34
C TYR A 54 3.33 -1.63 7.68
N ARG A 55 2.89 -1.88 8.93
CA ARG A 55 1.54 -1.54 9.38
C ARG A 55 1.26 -0.05 9.42
N VAL A 56 2.28 0.76 9.70
CA VAL A 56 2.16 2.22 9.73
C VAL A 56 1.94 2.72 8.30
N ALA A 57 2.76 2.27 7.34
CA ALA A 57 2.60 2.60 5.92
C ALA A 57 1.21 2.20 5.37
N ILE A 58 0.72 1.00 5.71
CA ILE A 58 -0.63 0.57 5.34
C ILE A 58 -1.69 1.48 5.97
N ASN A 59 -1.57 1.76 7.27
CA ASN A 59 -2.54 2.58 7.99
C ASN A 59 -2.63 3.99 7.39
N GLU A 60 -1.52 4.60 7.03
CA GLU A 60 -1.50 5.94 6.42
C GLU A 60 -2.22 5.96 5.06
N ALA A 61 -1.98 4.96 4.19
CA ALA A 61 -2.70 4.83 2.93
C ALA A 61 -4.22 4.60 3.12
N VAL A 62 -4.59 3.84 4.16
CA VAL A 62 -5.99 3.60 4.54
C VAL A 62 -6.66 4.87 5.03
N GLU A 63 -6.00 5.65 5.89
CA GLU A 63 -6.52 6.93 6.38
C GLU A 63 -6.64 7.96 5.26
N LEU A 64 -5.70 7.99 4.31
CA LEU A 64 -5.81 8.81 3.09
C LEU A 64 -7.08 8.46 2.31
N THR A 65 -7.36 7.17 2.15
CA THR A 65 -8.54 6.68 1.42
C THR A 65 -9.84 6.99 2.18
N LYS A 66 -9.85 6.95 3.52
CA LYS A 66 -11.01 7.38 4.32
C LYS A 66 -11.28 8.89 4.19
N SER A 67 -10.21 9.68 4.11
CA SER A 67 -10.30 11.15 4.08
C SER A 67 -10.77 11.69 2.74
N PHE A 68 -10.38 11.05 1.64
CA PHE A 68 -10.58 11.57 0.28
C PHE A 68 -11.34 10.63 -0.66
N GLY A 69 -11.51 9.36 -0.31
CA GLY A 69 -12.08 8.33 -1.17
C GLY A 69 -13.59 8.16 -1.02
N GLY A 70 -14.14 7.25 -1.81
CA GLY A 70 -15.54 6.84 -1.70
C GLY A 70 -15.80 5.93 -0.50
N THR A 71 -17.09 5.73 -0.19
CA THR A 71 -17.54 4.80 0.86
C THR A 71 -16.89 3.43 0.66
N ASP A 72 -16.35 2.86 1.74
CA ASP A 72 -15.70 1.53 1.79
C ASP A 72 -14.42 1.32 0.97
N GLY A 73 -13.93 2.29 0.19
CA GLY A 73 -12.69 2.14 -0.61
C GLY A 73 -11.45 1.80 0.24
N HIS A 74 -11.43 2.28 1.49
CA HIS A 74 -10.37 2.00 2.45
C HIS A 74 -10.22 0.51 2.80
N LYS A 75 -11.30 -0.28 2.76
CA LYS A 75 -11.25 -1.74 3.01
C LYS A 75 -10.51 -2.45 1.87
N PHE A 76 -10.76 -2.01 0.64
CA PHE A 76 -10.07 -2.52 -0.54
C PHE A 76 -8.58 -2.18 -0.50
N VAL A 77 -8.24 -0.91 -0.24
CA VAL A 77 -6.84 -0.47 -0.10
C VAL A 77 -6.10 -1.27 0.98
N ASN A 78 -6.71 -1.45 2.14
CA ASN A 78 -6.13 -2.25 3.22
C ASN A 78 -5.84 -3.69 2.76
N GLY A 79 -6.83 -4.35 2.16
CA GLY A 79 -6.70 -5.75 1.74
C GLY A 79 -5.62 -5.96 0.66
N VAL A 80 -5.50 -5.04 -0.30
CA VAL A 80 -4.47 -5.11 -1.34
C VAL A 80 -3.08 -4.87 -0.75
N LEU A 81 -2.92 -3.84 0.09
CA LEU A 81 -1.61 -3.53 0.68
C LEU A 81 -1.17 -4.58 1.71
N ASP A 82 -2.07 -5.21 2.46
CA ASP A 82 -1.74 -6.33 3.35
C ASP A 82 -1.14 -7.52 2.58
N LYS A 83 -1.70 -7.84 1.40
CA LYS A 83 -1.18 -8.89 0.52
C LYS A 83 0.15 -8.47 -0.10
N ALA A 84 0.24 -7.23 -0.60
CA ALA A 84 1.48 -6.69 -1.19
C ALA A 84 2.62 -6.63 -0.16
N ALA A 85 2.35 -6.25 1.09
CA ALA A 85 3.34 -6.26 2.16
C ALA A 85 3.91 -7.65 2.44
N ALA A 86 3.12 -8.72 2.28
CA ALA A 86 3.62 -10.08 2.43
C ALA A 86 4.61 -10.48 1.32
N GLU A 87 4.49 -9.90 0.12
CA GLU A 87 5.45 -10.07 -0.98
C GLU A 87 6.67 -9.16 -0.81
N LEU A 88 6.46 -7.89 -0.44
CA LEU A 88 7.48 -6.85 -0.41
C LEU A 88 8.33 -6.89 0.88
N ARG A 89 7.74 -7.31 2.00
CA ARG A 89 8.38 -7.37 3.32
C ARG A 89 8.14 -8.71 4.03
N PRO A 90 8.48 -9.85 3.41
CA PRO A 90 8.13 -11.17 3.93
C PRO A 90 8.70 -11.45 5.33
N VAL A 91 9.91 -10.93 5.62
CA VAL A 91 10.56 -11.08 6.93
C VAL A 91 9.79 -10.33 8.03
N GLU A 92 9.45 -9.07 7.78
CA GLU A 92 8.73 -8.22 8.75
C GLU A 92 7.31 -8.75 9.00
N VAL A 93 6.59 -9.11 7.93
CA VAL A 93 5.24 -9.66 8.02
C VAL A 93 5.24 -11.02 8.72
N GLY A 94 6.21 -11.89 8.41
CA GLY A 94 6.38 -13.19 9.06
C GLY A 94 6.61 -13.07 10.56
N ALA A 95 7.54 -12.21 10.97
CA ALA A 95 7.85 -11.95 12.39
C ALA A 95 6.60 -11.46 13.14
N SER A 96 5.80 -10.60 12.50
CA SER A 96 4.62 -10.07 13.18
C SER A 96 3.43 -11.02 13.25
N ARG A 97 3.28 -11.97 12.30
CA ARG A 97 2.22 -12.98 12.35
C ARG A 97 2.51 -14.09 13.38
N GLY A 98 3.78 -14.31 13.70
CA GLY A 98 4.20 -15.27 14.73
C GLY A 98 4.11 -14.76 16.17
N THR A 99 3.87 -13.46 16.38
CA THR A 99 3.78 -12.85 17.71
C THR A 99 2.30 -12.57 18.03
N PRO A 100 1.67 -13.26 19.02
CA PRO A 100 0.33 -12.90 19.46
C PRO A 100 0.34 -11.46 19.96
N ARG A 101 -0.64 -10.67 19.54
CA ARG A 101 -0.84 -9.32 20.09
C ARG A 101 -1.13 -9.49 21.60
N PRO A 102 -0.42 -8.77 22.51
CA PRO A 102 -0.75 -8.81 23.93
C PRO A 102 -2.17 -8.29 24.18
#